data_AF-A0A938WB08-F1
#
_entry.id   AF-A0A938WB08-F1
#
_cell.length_a   1.000
_cell.length_b   1.000
_cell.length_c   1.000
_cell.angle_alpha   90.00
_cell.angle_beta   90.00
_cell.angle_gamma   90.00
#
_symmetry.space_group_name_H-M   'P 1'
#
loop_
_entity.id
_entity.type
_entity.pdbx_description
1 polymer ?
#
loop_
_entity_poly.entity_id
_entity_poly.type
_entity_poly.pdbx_seq_one_letter_code
_entity_poly.pdbx_strand_id
1 'polypeptide(L)' 'MDNVEGACPSCGGSGVLRTDGASYRTCLDCVGQGSLPQFEASDELSLAMARAMGQRVNRGFRGDLSAWISGAR' A
#
# COMPACT_ATOMS: atom_id res chain seq x y z
N MET A 1 13.58 29.21 -7.95
CA MET A 1 13.49 27.92 -8.66
C MET A 1 12.47 27.09 -7.92
N ASP A 2 11.24 27.06 -8.41
CA ASP A 2 10.13 26.35 -7.78
C ASP A 2 10.46 24.86 -7.76
N ASN A 3 10.69 24.33 -6.55
CA ASN A 3 11.03 22.94 -6.33
C ASN A 3 9.75 22.13 -6.56
N VAL A 4 9.64 21.48 -7.73
CA VAL A 4 8.44 20.73 -8.12
C VAL A 4 8.46 19.35 -7.47
N GLU A 5 8.51 19.34 -6.14
CA GLU A 5 8.45 18.13 -5.33
C GLU A 5 7.09 17.45 -5.63
N GLY A 6 7.14 16.34 -6.37
CA GLY A 6 5.94 15.61 -6.79
C GLY A 6 5.49 15.80 -8.24
N ALA A 7 6.14 16.65 -9.06
CA ALA A 7 5.83 16.65 -10.49
C ALA A 7 6.14 15.29 -11.12
N CYS A 8 5.28 14.88 -12.04
CA CYS A 8 5.50 13.70 -12.84
C CYS A 8 6.70 13.94 -13.78
N PRO A 9 7.77 13.14 -13.68
CA PRO A 9 8.98 13.33 -14.47
C PRO A 9 8.75 13.08 -15.97
N SER A 10 7.78 12.24 -16.33
CA SER A 10 7.47 11.93 -17.73
C SER A 10 6.84 13.10 -18.49
N CYS A 11 6.01 13.91 -17.84
CA CYS A 11 5.34 15.05 -18.48
C CYS A 11 5.77 16.42 -17.95
N GLY A 12 6.71 16.46 -17.00
CA GLY A 12 7.23 17.68 -16.41
C GLY A 12 6.17 18.52 -15.68
N GLY A 13 5.16 17.89 -15.08
CA GLY A 13 4.10 18.61 -14.34
C GLY A 13 2.81 18.89 -15.13
N SER A 14 2.81 18.73 -16.44
CA SER A 14 1.71 19.20 -17.30
C SER A 14 0.51 18.25 -17.40
N GLY A 15 0.67 16.98 -17.03
CA GLY A 15 -0.35 15.93 -17.18
C GLY A 15 -0.55 15.44 -18.62
N VAL A 16 0.15 16.02 -19.60
CA VAL A 16 0.03 15.65 -21.01
C VAL A 16 1.40 15.47 -21.67
N LEU A 17 1.46 14.60 -22.67
CA LEU A 17 2.64 14.38 -23.51
C LEU A 17 2.35 14.93 -24.90
N ARG A 18 3.26 15.74 -25.44
CA ARG A 18 3.22 16.10 -26.86
C ARG A 18 3.63 14.90 -27.70
N THR A 19 2.82 14.57 -28.70
CA THR A 19 3.19 13.62 -29.75
C THR A 19 3.55 14.39 -31.02
N ASP A 20 4.15 13.70 -31.98
CA ASP A 20 4.48 14.29 -33.27
C ASP A 20 3.23 14.89 -33.94
N GLY A 21 3.41 15.99 -34.68
CA GLY A 21 2.31 16.63 -35.41
C GLY A 21 1.35 17.49 -34.58
N ALA A 22 1.80 18.06 -33.46
CA ALA A 22 1.01 18.96 -32.59
C ALA A 22 -0.21 18.32 -31.91
N SER A 23 -0.22 16.99 -31.79
CA SER A 23 -1.20 16.28 -30.98
C SER A 23 -0.71 16.12 -29.53
N TYR A 24 -1.65 15.96 -28.61
CA TYR A 24 -1.40 15.75 -27.19
C TYR A 24 -2.08 14.46 -26.77
N ARG A 25 -1.41 13.67 -25.92
CA ARG A 25 -2.03 12.56 -25.22
C ARG A 25 -1.93 12.76 -23.72
N THR A 26 -2.84 12.15 -22.98
CA THR A 26 -2.76 12.10 -21.53
C THR A 26 -1.47 11.38 -21.11
N CYS A 27 -0.77 11.93 -20.10
CA CYS A 27 0.36 11.25 -19.51
C CYS A 27 -0.18 10.11 -18.64
N LEU A 28 0.11 8.87 -19.01
CA LEU A 28 -0.43 7.69 -18.33
C LEU A 28 0.26 7.43 -16.98
N ASP A 29 1.52 7.83 -16.82
CA ASP A 29 2.27 7.62 -15.57
C ASP A 29 1.66 8.40 -14.39
N CYS A 30 1.14 9.61 -14.65
CA CYS A 30 0.41 10.41 -13.67
C CYS A 30 -1.09 10.45 -13.91
N VAL A 31 -1.60 9.67 -14.87
CA VAL A 31 -3.02 9.62 -15.24
C VAL A 31 -3.62 11.03 -15.47
N GLY A 32 -2.85 11.90 -16.12
CA GLY A 32 -3.27 13.28 -16.42
C GLY A 32 -3.21 14.28 -15.26
N GLN A 33 -2.77 13.87 -14.06
CA GLN A 33 -2.74 14.75 -12.87
C GLN A 33 -1.56 15.73 -12.88
N GLY A 34 -0.51 15.45 -13.65
CA GLY A 34 0.71 16.26 -13.67
C GLY A 34 1.66 16.00 -12.50
N SER A 35 1.17 15.41 -11.40
CA SER A 35 1.98 14.93 -10.28
C SER A 35 1.81 13.44 -10.06
N LEU A 36 2.81 12.80 -9.45
CA LEU A 36 2.67 11.43 -8.95
C LEU A 36 2.10 11.48 -7.52
N PRO A 37 1.18 10.58 -7.16
CA PRO A 37 0.67 10.52 -5.81
C PRO A 37 1.81 10.19 -4.83
N GLN A 38 1.98 11.06 -3.84
CA GLN A 38 2.86 10.79 -2.71
C GLN A 38 2.03 10.17 -1.60
N PHE A 39 2.38 8.95 -1.22
CA PHE A 39 1.79 8.29 -0.07
C PHE A 39 2.77 8.41 1.08
N GLU A 40 2.38 9.13 2.12
CA GLU A 40 3.04 9.04 3.42
C GLU A 40 2.83 7.62 3.95
N ALA A 41 3.94 6.95 4.27
CA ALA A 41 3.87 5.67 4.96
C ALA A 41 3.37 5.94 6.38
N SER A 42 2.08 5.72 6.62
CA SER A 42 1.53 5.85 7.95
C SER A 42 2.02 4.69 8.82
N ASP A 43 2.66 5.03 9.94
CA ASP A 43 3.13 4.05 10.94
C ASP A 43 1.99 3.16 11.45
N GLU A 44 0.74 3.64 11.39
CA GLU A 44 -0.45 2.86 11.73
C GLU A 44 -0.62 1.61 10.85
N LEU A 45 -0.36 1.72 9.54
CA LEU A 45 -0.49 0.57 8.63
C LEU A 45 0.61 -0.45 8.91
N SER A 46 1.84 0.02 9.12
CA SER A 46 2.99 -0.81 9.50
C SER A 46 2.74 -1.53 10.83
N LEU A 47 2.21 -0.83 11.82
CA LEU A 47 1.86 -1.39 13.13
C LEU A 47 0.69 -2.38 13.04
N ALA A 48 -0.31 -2.10 12.20
CA ALA A 48 -1.42 -3.02 11.93
C ALA A 48 -0.94 -4.32 11.27
N MET A 49 -0.05 -4.23 10.27
CA MET A 49 0.56 -5.39 9.63
C MET A 49 1.42 -6.20 10.61
N ALA A 50 2.22 -5.53 11.45
CA ALA A 50 3.02 -6.17 12.48
C ALA A 50 2.16 -6.94 13.50
N ARG A 51 1.02 -6.37 13.93
CA ARG A 51 0.04 -7.06 14.79
C ARG A 51 -0.59 -8.26 14.10
N ALA A 52 -0.97 -8.12 12.83
CA ALA A 52 -1.59 -9.19 12.05
C ALA A 52 -0.62 -10.37 11.83
N MET A 53 0.67 -10.10 11.60
CA MET A 53 1.69 -11.16 11.49
C MET A 53 2.07 -11.77 12.84
N GLY A 54 2.11 -10.97 13.92
CA GLY A 54 2.41 -11.44 15.28
C GLY A 54 1.32 -12.31 15.92
N GLN A 55 0.08 -12.28 15.40
CA GLN A 55 -1.03 -13.11 15.89
C GLN A 55 -0.97 -14.59 15.45
N ARG A 56 -0.01 -15.00 14.61
CA ARG A 56 0.07 -16.39 14.13
C ARG A 56 0.65 -17.42 15.12
N VAL A 57 1.12 -17.03 16.30
CA VAL A 57 1.88 -17.95 17.19
C VAL A 57 1.19 -18.35 18.51
N ASN A 58 -0.02 -17.85 18.81
CA ASN A 58 -0.63 -18.10 20.13
C ASN A 58 -2.14 -18.39 20.09
N ARG A 59 -2.60 -19.19 19.13
CA ARG A 59 -3.81 -20.02 19.32
C ARG A 59 -3.41 -21.48 19.54
N GLY A 60 -2.45 -21.69 20.45
CA GLY A 60 -2.33 -22.96 21.14
C GLY A 60 -3.57 -23.15 22.00
N PHE A 61 -4.44 -24.07 21.59
CA PHE A 61 -5.57 -24.54 22.38
C PHE A 61 -5.00 -25.16 23.67
N ARG A 62 -4.89 -24.37 24.74
CA ARG A 62 -4.68 -24.87 26.12
C ARG A 62 -6.00 -25.42 26.67
N GLY A 63 -6.63 -26.30 25.92
CA GLY A 63 -7.70 -27.15 26.42
C GLY A 63 -7.05 -28.40 26.98
N ASP A 64 -7.17 -28.60 28.28
CA ASP A 64 -6.76 -29.81 29.00
C ASP A 64 -7.34 -31.05 28.31
N LEU A 65 -6.53 -31.74 27.49
CA LEU A 65 -6.91 -32.98 26.78
C LEU A 65 -7.31 -34.09 27.78
N SER A 66 -6.82 -33.97 29.02
CA SER A 66 -7.13 -34.82 30.18
C SER A 66 -8.61 -34.86 30.53
N ALA A 67 -9.34 -33.77 30.31
CA ALA A 67 -10.76 -33.67 30.68
C ALA A 67 -11.69 -34.47 29.74
N TRP A 68 -11.23 -34.81 28.53
CA TRP A 68 -12.03 -35.54 27.53
C TRP A 68 -11.79 -37.05 27.54
N ILE A 69 -10.62 -37.51 28.01
CA ILE A 69 -10.23 -38.93 27.97
C ILE A 69 -10.75 -39.69 29.21
N SER A 70 -10.95 -38.99 30.34
CA SER A 70 -11.50 -39.59 31.56
C SER A 70 -13.03 -39.72 31.49
N GLY A 71 -13.48 -40.53 30.54
CA GLY A 71 -14.80 -41.18 30.61
C GLY A 71 -14.84 -42.06 31.86
N ALA A 72 -15.33 -41.49 32.96
CA ALA A 72 -15.72 -42.22 34.15
C ALA A 72 -16.91 -43.11 33.78
N ARG A 73 -16.62 -44.39 33.62
CA ARG A 73 -17.56 -45.51 33.57
C ARG A 73 -17.41 -46.30 34.86
#